data_AF-A0A7Y6YZ85-F1
#
_entry.id   AF-A0A7Y6YZ85-F1
#
_cell.length_a   1.000
_cell.length_b   1.000
_cell.length_c   1.000
_cell.angle_alpha   90.00
_cell.angle_beta   90.00
_cell.angle_gamma   90.00
#
_symmetry.space_group_name_H-M   'P 1'
#
loop_
_entity.id
_entity.type
_entity.pdbx_description
1 polymer ?
#
loop_
_entity_poly.entity_id
_entity_poly.type
_entity_poly.pdbx_seq_one_letter_code
_entity_poly.pdbx_strand_id
1 'polypeptide(L)'
;MRLQDFQNEYLPTQKQQLFCWTITVRAKAMSKLSPLHMDKITVAFPILNATSANLRNIQLKGTGDCGQLICFTIDIAVFADNEGQAMKFILDPTLVDVIHEDGQLNLIDPEVTIGGESVLPEV
;
A
#
# COMPACT_ATOMS: atom_id res chain seq x y z
N MET A 1 -0.55 33.51 35.62
CA MET A 1 -0.99 33.03 34.29
C MET A 1 -2.44 33.46 34.10
N ARG A 2 -2.75 34.22 33.06
CA ARG A 2 -4.11 34.73 32.80
C ARG A 2 -4.76 33.82 31.75
N LEU A 3 -6.06 33.59 31.86
CA LEU A 3 -6.86 32.76 30.94
C LEU A 3 -6.77 33.16 29.45
N GLN A 4 -6.22 34.34 29.15
CA GLN A 4 -6.02 34.86 27.80
C GLN A 4 -4.82 34.23 27.08
N ASP A 5 -3.93 33.56 27.82
CA ASP A 5 -2.75 32.88 27.26
C ASP A 5 -3.13 31.56 26.53
N PHE A 6 -4.40 31.12 26.62
CA PHE A 6 -4.92 29.91 25.94
C PHE A 6 -5.65 30.19 24.62
N GLN A 7 -5.79 31.45 24.20
CA GLN A 7 -6.67 31.80 23.08
C GLN A 7 -5.99 31.97 21.71
N ASN A 8 -4.70 31.62 21.54
CA ASN A 8 -3.98 31.93 20.29
C ASN A 8 -3.19 30.77 19.64
N GLU A 9 -3.56 29.51 19.86
CA GLU A 9 -2.99 28.39 19.10
C GLU A 9 -4.07 27.48 18.47
N TYR A 10 -5.14 28.07 17.94
CA TYR A 10 -5.90 27.40 16.88
C TYR A 10 -5.22 27.69 15.54
N LEU A 11 -4.08 27.04 15.32
CA LEU A 11 -3.55 26.84 13.97
C LEU A 11 -4.68 26.28 13.10
N PRO A 12 -4.88 26.75 11.86
CA PRO A 12 -5.92 26.20 11.01
C PRO A 12 -5.66 24.71 10.90
N THR A 13 -6.63 23.91 11.34
CA THR A 13 -6.61 22.46 11.18
C THR A 13 -6.42 22.20 9.70
N GLN A 14 -5.21 21.82 9.26
CA GLN A 14 -4.98 21.44 7.87
C GLN A 14 -5.97 20.31 7.60
N LYS A 15 -7.00 20.60 6.79
CA LYS A 15 -8.03 19.62 6.49
C LYS A 15 -7.36 18.59 5.59
N GLN A 16 -7.08 17.41 6.14
CA GLN A 16 -6.65 16.27 5.34
C GLN A 16 -7.64 16.08 4.19
N GLN A 17 -7.08 15.90 3.00
CA GLN A 17 -7.82 15.62 1.78
C GLN A 17 -7.54 14.20 1.33
N LEU A 18 -8.50 13.62 0.62
CA LEU A 18 -8.36 12.30 0.04
C LEU A 18 -7.77 12.43 -1.36
N PHE A 19 -6.68 11.71 -1.61
CA PHE A 19 -6.06 11.61 -2.92
C PHE A 19 -6.09 10.16 -3.39
N CYS A 20 -6.48 9.93 -4.64
CA CYS A 20 -6.75 8.59 -5.16
C CYS A 20 -5.85 8.27 -6.35
N TRP A 21 -5.28 7.07 -6.36
CA TRP A 21 -4.48 6.56 -7.48
C TRP A 21 -4.70 5.08 -7.71
N THR A 22 -4.47 4.67 -8.95
CA THR A 22 -4.21 3.27 -9.27
C THR A 22 -2.70 3.04 -9.20
N ILE A 23 -2.28 2.06 -8.42
CA ILE A 23 -0.87 1.72 -8.26
C ILE A 23 -0.62 0.25 -8.59
N THR A 24 0.57 -0.01 -9.09
CA THR A 24 1.11 -1.35 -9.27
C THR A 24 2.16 -1.57 -8.20
N VAL A 25 2.00 -2.63 -7.41
CA VAL A 25 2.89 -3.01 -6.32
C VAL A 25 3.62 -4.28 -6.74
N ARG A 26 4.92 -4.33 -6.48
CA ARG A 26 5.77 -5.51 -6.69
C ARG A 26 6.67 -5.70 -5.47
N ALA A 27 6.80 -6.94 -5.02
CA ALA A 27 7.77 -7.25 -3.98
C ALA A 27 8.23 -8.71 -4.05
N LYS A 28 9.33 -9.01 -3.34
CA LYS A 28 9.75 -10.36 -3.00
C LYS A 28 9.46 -10.60 -1.53
N ALA A 29 8.63 -11.61 -1.24
CA ALA A 29 8.39 -12.09 0.12
C ALA A 29 9.21 -13.35 0.40
N MET A 30 9.67 -13.51 1.64
CA MET A 30 10.35 -14.74 2.13
C MET A 30 9.34 -15.81 2.60
N SER A 31 8.09 -15.70 2.17
CA SER A 31 6.99 -16.59 2.51
C SER A 31 6.12 -16.80 1.27
N LYS A 32 5.27 -17.82 1.31
CA LYS A 32 4.43 -18.21 0.16
C LYS A 32 2.96 -18.25 0.54
N LEU A 33 2.14 -17.66 -0.31
CA LEU A 33 0.72 -17.93 -0.37
C LEU A 33 0.43 -18.96 -1.46
N SER A 34 -0.61 -19.76 -1.21
CA SER A 34 -1.19 -20.62 -2.22
C SER A 34 -1.68 -19.77 -3.39
N PRO A 35 -1.41 -20.16 -4.65
CA PRO A 35 -1.97 -19.48 -5.82
C PRO A 35 -3.46 -19.81 -6.05
N LEU A 36 -4.08 -20.61 -5.17
CA LEU A 36 -5.50 -20.93 -5.19
C LEU A 36 -6.30 -19.82 -4.49
N HIS A 37 -7.49 -19.50 -5.01
CA HIS A 37 -8.42 -18.51 -4.43
C HIS A 37 -7.89 -17.06 -4.33
N MET A 38 -7.28 -16.58 -5.42
CA MET A 38 -6.81 -15.19 -5.55
C MET A 38 -7.91 -14.13 -5.31
N ASP A 39 -9.18 -14.51 -5.44
CA ASP A 39 -10.36 -13.68 -5.16
C ASP A 39 -10.52 -13.33 -3.66
N LYS A 40 -9.86 -14.06 -2.76
CA LYS A 40 -9.91 -13.82 -1.31
C LYS A 40 -8.75 -12.99 -0.77
N ILE A 41 -7.86 -12.51 -1.64
CA ILE A 41 -6.73 -11.68 -1.22
C ILE A 41 -7.20 -10.28 -0.87
N THR A 42 -6.80 -9.81 0.31
CA THR A 42 -6.96 -8.42 0.76
C THR A 42 -5.59 -7.78 0.90
N VAL A 43 -5.47 -6.49 0.59
CA VAL A 43 -4.22 -5.74 0.73
C VAL A 43 -4.44 -4.57 1.68
N ALA A 44 -3.54 -4.42 2.64
CA ALA A 44 -3.55 -3.33 3.61
C ALA A 44 -2.22 -2.58 3.62
N PHE A 45 -2.30 -1.28 3.85
CA PHE A 45 -1.15 -0.39 4.03
C PHE A 45 -1.12 0.06 5.49
N PRO A 46 -0.61 -0.77 6.42
CA PRO A 46 -0.83 -0.58 7.86
C PRO A 46 -0.27 0.73 8.43
N ILE A 47 0.74 1.31 7.77
CA ILE A 47 1.38 2.57 8.20
C ILE A 47 0.69 3.79 7.56
N LEU A 48 -0.03 3.60 6.46
CA LEU A 48 -0.69 4.69 5.75
C LEU A 48 -2.13 4.83 6.24
N ASN A 49 -2.58 6.06 6.46
CA ASN A 49 -4.01 6.34 6.57
C ASN A 49 -4.64 6.26 5.17
N ALA A 50 -4.88 5.04 4.72
CA ALA A 50 -5.31 4.74 3.37
C ALA A 50 -6.40 3.68 3.35
N THR A 51 -7.26 3.76 2.34
CA THR A 51 -8.19 2.70 1.98
C THR A 51 -7.81 2.13 0.62
N SER A 52 -8.03 0.83 0.44
CA SER A 52 -7.69 0.09 -0.76
C SER A 52 -8.93 -0.56 -1.35
N ALA A 53 -9.00 -0.61 -2.67
CA ALA A 53 -10.12 -1.18 -3.42
C ALA A 53 -9.64 -1.77 -4.75
N ASN A 54 -10.50 -2.59 -5.38
CA ASN A 54 -10.33 -3.10 -6.74
C ASN A 54 -8.96 -3.76 -7.01
N LEU A 55 -8.53 -4.65 -6.11
CA LEU A 55 -7.34 -5.47 -6.32
C LEU A 55 -7.51 -6.31 -7.60
N ARG A 56 -6.54 -6.20 -8.52
CA ARG A 56 -6.58 -6.84 -9.84
C ARG A 56 -5.19 -7.24 -10.31
N ASN A 57 -5.14 -8.06 -11.37
CA ASN A 57 -3.89 -8.52 -12.01
C ASN A 57 -2.89 -9.16 -11.03
N ILE A 58 -3.38 -9.93 -10.06
CA ILE A 58 -2.53 -10.59 -9.08
C ILE A 58 -1.70 -11.67 -9.77
N GLN A 59 -0.38 -11.56 -9.67
CA GLN A 59 0.59 -12.50 -10.19
C GLN A 59 1.47 -12.97 -9.04
N LEU A 60 1.54 -14.28 -8.87
CA LEU A 60 2.37 -14.94 -7.88
C LEU A 60 3.34 -15.90 -8.57
N LYS A 61 4.63 -15.78 -8.26
CA LYS A 61 5.68 -16.66 -8.81
C LYS A 61 6.63 -17.10 -7.70
N GLY A 62 6.78 -18.40 -7.50
CA GLY A 62 7.76 -18.90 -6.53
C GLY A 62 9.20 -18.64 -6.98
N THR A 63 10.09 -18.31 -6.05
CA THR A 63 11.50 -18.01 -6.35
C THR A 63 12.45 -19.20 -6.12
N GLY A 64 11.93 -20.38 -5.82
CA GLY A 64 12.70 -21.62 -5.58
C GLY A 64 13.34 -21.73 -4.18
N ASP A 65 13.61 -20.61 -3.52
CA ASP A 65 14.26 -20.45 -2.21
C ASP A 65 13.25 -20.23 -1.05
N CYS A 66 12.09 -20.88 -1.11
CA CYS A 66 10.94 -20.64 -0.20
C CYS A 66 10.32 -19.23 -0.27
N GLY A 67 10.85 -18.32 -1.09
CA GLY A 67 10.23 -17.02 -1.36
C GLY A 67 9.19 -17.03 -2.48
N GLN A 68 8.55 -15.88 -2.66
CA GLN A 68 7.56 -15.61 -3.69
C GLN A 68 7.69 -14.18 -4.19
N LEU A 69 7.74 -14.02 -5.51
CA LEU A 69 7.50 -12.74 -6.16
C LEU A 69 6.00 -12.55 -6.28
N ILE A 70 5.55 -11.36 -5.90
CA ILE A 70 4.16 -10.95 -6.00
C ILE A 70 4.10 -9.63 -6.77
N CYS A 71 3.12 -9.52 -7.66
CA CYS A 71 2.77 -8.28 -8.32
C CYS A 71 1.26 -8.16 -8.41
N PHE A 72 0.72 -6.96 -8.16
CA PHE A 72 -0.71 -6.69 -8.30
C PHE A 72 -0.95 -5.22 -8.60
N THR A 73 -2.12 -4.92 -9.15
CA THR A 73 -2.63 -3.57 -9.29
C THR A 73 -3.72 -3.33 -8.25
N ILE A 74 -3.73 -2.17 -7.60
CA ILE A 74 -4.77 -1.81 -6.63
C ILE A 74 -5.11 -0.33 -6.73
N ASP A 75 -6.37 0.01 -6.47
CA ASP A 75 -6.78 1.40 -6.32
C ASP A 75 -6.63 1.77 -4.83
N ILE A 76 -5.86 2.83 -4.55
CA ILE A 76 -5.59 3.32 -3.20
C ILE A 76 -6.08 4.75 -3.06
N ALA A 77 -6.68 5.06 -1.91
CA ALA A 77 -7.02 6.43 -1.54
C ALA A 77 -6.36 6.77 -0.21
N VAL A 78 -5.52 7.80 -0.20
CA VAL A 78 -4.68 8.20 0.93
C VAL A 78 -5.12 9.55 1.46
N PHE A 79 -5.23 9.67 2.78
CA PHE A 79 -5.50 10.94 3.44
C PHE A 79 -4.18 11.68 3.72
N ALA A 80 -4.04 12.90 3.21
CA ALA A 80 -2.86 13.73 3.41
C ALA A 80 -3.18 15.24 3.38
N ASP A 81 -2.23 16.07 3.79
CA ASP A 81 -2.37 17.52 3.83
C ASP A 81 -2.27 18.15 2.43
N ASN A 82 -1.52 17.51 1.53
CA ASN A 82 -1.35 17.93 0.14
C ASN A 82 -0.94 16.75 -0.76
N GLU A 83 -1.02 16.96 -2.08
CA GLU A 83 -0.72 15.95 -3.10
C GLU A 83 0.74 15.46 -3.03
N GLY A 84 1.69 16.35 -2.75
CA GLY A 84 3.12 15.98 -2.67
C GLY A 84 3.41 15.02 -1.52
N GLN A 85 2.79 15.24 -0.36
CA GLN A 85 2.88 14.33 0.78
C GLN A 85 2.20 12.98 0.49
N ALA A 86 1.00 13.00 -0.09
CA ALA A 86 0.30 11.79 -0.49
C ALA A 86 1.09 10.97 -1.52
N MET A 87 1.70 11.61 -2.51
CA MET A 87 2.53 10.95 -3.51
C MET A 87 3.79 10.33 -2.88
N LYS A 88 4.41 11.00 -1.91
CA LYS A 88 5.53 10.44 -1.15
C LYS A 88 5.13 9.17 -0.39
N PHE A 89 3.97 9.17 0.26
CA PHE A 89 3.47 8.01 0.99
C PHE A 89 3.22 6.80 0.08
N ILE A 90 2.81 7.05 -1.17
CA ILE A 90 2.49 5.98 -2.13
C ILE A 90 3.72 5.43 -2.82
N LEU A 91 4.66 6.29 -3.20
CA LEU A 91 5.85 5.88 -3.95
C LEU A 91 6.90 5.20 -3.07
N ASP A 92 6.83 5.41 -1.76
CA ASP A 92 7.79 4.88 -0.79
C ASP A 92 7.08 4.27 0.45
N PRO A 93 6.22 3.24 0.27
CA PRO A 93 5.60 2.57 1.40
C PRO A 93 6.58 1.58 2.02
N THR A 94 6.79 1.66 3.33
CA THR A 94 7.71 0.76 4.05
C THR A 94 7.18 -0.67 4.17
N LEU A 95 5.86 -0.83 4.23
CA LEU A 95 5.21 -2.12 4.48
C LEU A 95 3.85 -2.18 3.80
N VAL A 96 3.61 -3.30 3.11
CA VAL A 96 2.31 -3.65 2.55
C VAL A 96 1.97 -5.09 2.96
N ASP A 97 0.81 -5.27 3.56
CA ASP A 97 0.35 -6.57 4.01
C ASP A 97 -0.62 -7.15 2.98
N VAL A 98 -0.34 -8.38 2.54
CA VAL A 98 -1.21 -9.16 1.66
C VAL A 98 -1.78 -10.31 2.47
N ILE A 99 -3.06 -10.21 2.78
CA ILE A 99 -3.77 -11.10 3.68
C ILE A 99 -4.63 -12.06 2.87
N HIS A 100 -4.50 -13.35 3.16
CA HIS A 100 -5.27 -14.44 2.57
C HIS A 100 -5.78 -15.36 3.69
N GLU A 101 -6.74 -16.23 3.39
CA GLU A 101 -7.25 -17.20 4.37
C GLU A 101 -6.16 -18.17 4.88
N ASP A 102 -5.18 -18.47 4.03
CA ASP A 102 -4.06 -19.37 4.35
C ASP A 102 -2.94 -18.69 5.15
N GLY A 103 -2.94 -17.36 5.25
CA GLY A 103 -1.88 -16.61 5.92
C GLY A 103 -1.68 -15.19 5.37
N GLN A 104 -0.61 -14.56 5.81
CA GLN A 104 -0.27 -13.18 5.47
C GLN A 104 1.15 -13.11 4.90
N LEU A 105 1.33 -12.33 3.83
CA LEU A 105 2.64 -11.89 3.34
C LEU A 105 2.87 -10.45 3.72
N ASN A 106 4.00 -10.21 4.37
CA ASN A 106 4.48 -8.88 4.66
C ASN A 106 5.47 -8.50 3.57
N LEU A 107 5.10 -7.53 2.74
CA LEU A 107 5.94 -7.00 1.68
C LEU A 107 6.73 -5.83 2.28
N ILE A 108 8.01 -6.07 2.52
CA ILE A 108 8.93 -5.07 3.06
C ILE A 108 9.55 -4.31 1.88
N ASP A 109 9.52 -2.98 1.94
CA ASP A 109 10.03 -2.07 0.92
C ASP A 109 9.59 -2.45 -0.52
N PRO A 110 8.27 -2.62 -0.78
CA PRO A 110 7.80 -2.97 -2.11
C PRO A 110 8.03 -1.84 -3.12
N GLU A 111 8.33 -2.23 -4.35
CA GLU A 111 8.38 -1.33 -5.48
C GLU A 111 6.94 -0.92 -5.85
N VAL A 112 6.67 0.39 -5.87
CA VAL A 112 5.36 0.93 -6.25
C VAL A 112 5.50 1.87 -7.44
N THR A 113 4.59 1.73 -8.40
CA THR A 113 4.49 2.61 -9.57
C THR A 113 3.05 3.12 -9.71
N ILE A 114 2.88 4.43 -9.91
CA ILE A 114 1.56 5.04 -10.16
C ILE A 114 1.20 4.84 -11.62
N GLY A 115 0.15 4.07 -11.87
CA GLY A 115 -0.14 3.55 -13.21
C GLY A 115 0.96 2.60 -13.71
N GLY A 116 0.58 1.63 -14.53
CA GLY A 116 1.51 0.65 -15.08
C GLY A 116 0.91 -0.74 -15.15
N GLU A 117 1.51 -1.59 -15.97
CA GLU A 117 1.08 -2.98 -16.11
C GLU A 117 1.70 -3.82 -14.98
N SER A 118 0.89 -4.66 -14.34
CA SER A 118 1.39 -5.69 -13.43
C SER A 118 2.03 -6.79 -14.24
N VAL A 119 3.34 -6.69 -14.46
CA VAL A 119 4.15 -7.70 -15.14
C VAL A 119 5.29 -8.10 -14.22
N LEU A 120 5.41 -9.40 -13.92
CA LEU A 120 6.61 -9.93 -13.26
C LEU A 120 7.79 -9.96 -14.24
N PRO A 121 9.03 -9.67 -13.81
CA PRO A 121 10.19 -9.76 -14.70
C PRO A 121 10.35 -11.18 -15.26
N GLU A 122 10.64 -11.27 -16.56
CA GLU A 122 11.17 -12.48 -17.20
C GLU A 122 12.57 -12.74 -16.62
N VAL A 123 12.86 -14.01 -16.34
CA VAL A 123 14.14 -14.44 -15.73
C VAL A 123 15.21 -14.49 -16.80
#